data_AF-A0ABD2M2V9-F1
#
_entry.id   AF-A0ABD2M2V9-F1
#
_cell.length_a   1.000
_cell.length_b   1.000
_cell.length_c   1.000
_cell.angle_alpha   90.00
_cell.angle_beta   90.00
_cell.angle_gamma   90.00
#
_symmetry.space_group_name_H-M   'P 1'
#
loop_
_entity.id
_entity.type
_entity.pdbx_description
1 polymer ?
#
loop_
_entity_poly.entity_id
_entity_poly.type
_entity_poly.pdbx_seq_one_letter_code
_entity_poly.pdbx_strand_id
1 'polypeptide(L)'
;MTTSIGLNDRVSIQDVFYSVQALEELQIGDDLPSIGANSQSLQYRVSFDTNFEDRSAFITGCSKFIEEATKHAEFNELLREGFTHAANLYTWRCCSRAVPMPRSNDQLNRAEINEKIVQVLEPEVRKLDNFMHFALSAVDRFCEEFHSLCHPEKRKDFVSESLLLLLGQLLNMFLVLDALKDMKASIKNDLSTFRRASQFFTNDSNNLIWFVATQNKIKQSLRERIQKIEAHEELLADLINISAHFHENRMFISPDQRHTHIKVIAFCLYLMDAEVYTRLDQKKRISIQKFDKIFNSIEVVPLFGDMNILPFSFVKQCRNTGQCVKGTGQQCKCYDPAKWPLSNSESEKCHVDIVQRLPLIRQQHGEFVTQLSRIRNEISVYNRIGPSNDGENREMAHLALSGLQLLCAWTCDVVETVAWKLLNPTNQRRNPECPDNAETYEWPPSTTTRARKKQP
;
A
#
# COMPACT_ATOMS: atom_id res chain seq x y z
N MET A 1 -22.14 -12.97 -47.78
CA MET A 1 -23.25 -12.53 -46.91
C MET A 1 -22.83 -11.21 -46.29
N THR A 2 -23.54 -10.15 -46.67
CA THR A 2 -23.34 -8.76 -46.33
C THR A 2 -23.51 -8.54 -44.81
N THR A 3 -22.42 -8.22 -44.12
CA THR A 3 -22.44 -7.76 -42.73
C THR A 3 -22.88 -6.29 -42.70
N SER A 4 -24.07 -6.06 -42.15
CA SER A 4 -24.55 -4.74 -41.76
C SER A 4 -23.67 -4.19 -40.63
N ILE A 5 -22.80 -3.24 -40.96
CA ILE A 5 -22.10 -2.42 -39.98
C ILE A 5 -23.14 -1.48 -39.37
N GLY A 6 -23.43 -1.67 -38.08
CA GLY A 6 -24.27 -0.77 -37.30
C GLY A 6 -23.57 0.59 -37.19
N LEU A 7 -24.06 1.56 -37.95
CA LEU A 7 -23.71 2.98 -37.82
C LEU A 7 -24.37 3.54 -36.56
N ASN A 8 -23.65 3.58 -35.42
CA ASN A 8 -24.00 4.50 -34.33
C ASN A 8 -22.93 4.69 -33.22
N ASP A 9 -21.65 4.76 -33.55
CA ASP A 9 -20.65 5.29 -32.62
C ASP A 9 -20.09 6.63 -33.14
N ARG A 10 -20.20 7.68 -32.31
CA ARG A 10 -19.62 8.99 -32.60
C ARG A 10 -18.10 8.86 -32.58
N VAL A 11 -17.49 8.73 -33.76
CA VAL A 11 -16.04 8.72 -33.96
C VAL A 11 -15.46 10.03 -33.41
N SER A 12 -14.50 9.94 -32.49
CA SER A 12 -13.84 11.13 -31.96
C SER A 12 -12.86 11.69 -32.98
N ILE A 13 -12.55 12.99 -32.91
CA ILE A 13 -11.55 13.62 -33.79
C ILE A 13 -10.18 12.91 -33.65
N GLN A 14 -9.88 12.39 -32.47
CA GLN A 14 -8.66 11.63 -32.20
C GLN A 14 -8.61 10.33 -33.00
N ASP A 15 -9.72 9.61 -33.12
CA ASP A 15 -9.80 8.36 -33.87
C ASP A 15 -9.59 8.57 -35.38
N VAL A 16 -10.03 9.73 -35.89
CA VAL A 16 -9.77 10.16 -37.28
C VAL A 16 -8.29 10.41 -37.49
N PHE A 17 -7.61 11.11 -36.57
CA PHE A 17 -6.17 11.33 -36.65
C PHE A 17 -5.38 10.01 -36.58
N TYR A 18 -5.76 9.09 -35.69
CA TYR A 18 -5.14 7.77 -35.63
C TYR A 18 -5.30 6.98 -36.93
N SER A 19 -6.48 7.04 -37.55
CA SER A 19 -6.74 6.37 -38.83
C SER A 19 -5.89 6.93 -39.97
N VAL A 20 -5.68 8.26 -39.99
CA VAL A 20 -4.82 8.92 -40.99
C VAL A 20 -3.35 8.60 -40.76
N GLN A 21 -2.89 8.62 -39.51
CA GLN A 21 -1.51 8.28 -39.17
C GLN A 21 -1.20 6.80 -39.47
N ALA A 22 -2.15 5.90 -39.25
CA ALA A 22 -2.01 4.49 -39.62
C ALA A 22 -1.84 4.27 -41.13
N LEU A 23 -2.38 5.16 -41.97
CA LEU A 23 -2.16 5.12 -43.42
C LEU A 23 -0.77 5.63 -43.82
N GLU A 24 -0.21 6.57 -43.05
CA GLU A 24 1.15 7.10 -43.25
C GLU A 24 2.23 6.09 -42.85
N GLU A 25 1.94 5.25 -41.85
CA GLU A 25 2.82 4.16 -41.39
C GLU A 25 2.59 2.84 -42.16
N LEU A 26 1.69 2.82 -43.14
CA LEU A 26 1.35 1.62 -43.91
C LEU A 26 2.54 1.21 -44.78
N GLN A 27 3.25 0.17 -44.36
CA GLN A 27 4.28 -0.44 -45.20
C GLN A 27 3.63 -1.22 -46.35
N ILE A 28 3.87 -0.75 -47.58
CA ILE A 28 3.51 -1.49 -48.79
C ILE A 28 4.53 -2.62 -48.93
N GLY A 29 4.12 -3.85 -48.61
CA GLY A 29 4.99 -5.02 -48.71
C GLY A 29 5.28 -5.44 -50.16
N ASP A 30 6.47 -5.98 -50.40
CA ASP A 30 6.77 -6.77 -51.60
C ASP A 30 6.27 -8.21 -51.42
N ASP A 31 5.70 -8.81 -52.48
CA ASP A 31 5.19 -10.19 -52.56
C ASP A 31 6.31 -11.25 -52.53
N LEU A 32 7.11 -11.27 -51.47
CA LEU A 32 8.14 -12.29 -51.25
C LEU A 32 7.63 -13.36 -50.27
N PRO A 33 7.60 -14.65 -50.67
CA PRO A 33 7.13 -15.73 -49.81
C PRO A 33 8.10 -15.95 -48.63
N SER A 34 7.59 -15.85 -47.39
CA SER A 34 8.34 -16.20 -46.20
C SER A 34 8.35 -17.71 -45.98
N ILE A 35 9.51 -18.36 -46.12
CA ILE A 35 9.70 -19.77 -45.73
C ILE A 35 9.91 -19.81 -44.21
N GLY A 36 8.82 -19.96 -43.46
CA GLY A 36 8.85 -20.21 -42.02
C GLY A 36 8.93 -21.71 -41.70
N ALA A 37 9.71 -22.09 -40.69
CA ALA A 37 9.79 -23.48 -40.24
C ALA A 37 8.50 -23.95 -39.57
N ASN A 38 8.22 -25.26 -39.67
CA ASN A 38 7.02 -25.87 -39.08
C ASN A 38 6.97 -25.71 -37.55
N SER A 39 5.78 -25.39 -37.05
CA SER A 39 5.48 -25.30 -35.63
C SER A 39 5.50 -26.66 -34.95
N GLN A 40 6.31 -26.80 -33.88
CA GLN A 40 6.27 -27.96 -33.00
C GLN A 40 5.10 -27.84 -32.01
N SER A 41 4.52 -28.99 -31.66
CA SER A 41 3.47 -29.08 -30.65
C SER A 41 4.05 -28.83 -29.26
N LEU A 42 3.60 -27.76 -28.61
CA LEU A 42 3.88 -27.44 -27.22
C LEU A 42 2.80 -28.05 -26.34
N GLN A 43 3.17 -29.00 -25.48
CA GLN A 43 2.36 -29.35 -24.32
C GLN A 43 2.68 -28.36 -23.21
N TYR A 44 1.72 -27.50 -22.89
CA TYR A 44 1.82 -26.58 -21.76
C TYR A 44 1.00 -27.12 -20.59
N ARG A 45 1.49 -26.88 -19.38
CA ARG A 45 0.75 -27.07 -18.14
C ARG A 45 0.54 -25.69 -17.55
N VAL A 46 -0.71 -25.28 -17.40
CA VAL A 46 -1.02 -23.94 -16.89
C VAL A 46 -0.79 -23.93 -15.38
N SER A 47 0.25 -23.20 -14.95
CA SER A 47 0.37 -22.75 -13.57
C SER A 47 -0.07 -21.29 -13.53
N PHE A 48 -1.00 -20.96 -12.64
CA PHE A 48 -1.44 -19.57 -12.41
C PHE A 48 -0.65 -18.89 -11.28
N ASP A 49 0.42 -19.52 -10.80
CA ASP A 49 1.25 -18.92 -9.76
C ASP A 49 2.07 -17.77 -10.35
N THR A 50 1.93 -16.59 -9.76
CA THR A 50 2.64 -15.35 -10.13
C THR A 50 4.02 -15.24 -9.49
N ASN A 51 4.53 -16.31 -8.87
CA ASN A 51 5.87 -16.35 -8.29
C ASN A 51 6.98 -16.69 -9.30
N PHE A 52 6.63 -16.99 -10.56
CA PHE A 52 7.57 -17.25 -11.65
C PHE A 52 8.61 -18.33 -11.27
N GLU A 53 8.17 -19.42 -10.63
CA GLU A 53 9.04 -20.53 -10.22
C GLU A 53 9.68 -21.24 -11.43
N ASP A 54 8.98 -21.25 -12.57
CA ASP A 54 9.36 -21.89 -13.82
C ASP A 54 10.15 -20.97 -14.77
N ARG A 55 10.54 -19.77 -14.33
CA ARG A 55 11.29 -18.80 -15.15
C ARG A 55 12.55 -19.37 -15.80
N SER A 56 13.19 -20.34 -15.17
CA SER A 56 14.38 -21.04 -15.68
C SER A 56 14.09 -21.98 -16.86
N ALA A 57 12.82 -22.30 -17.14
CA ALA A 57 12.42 -23.12 -18.28
C ALA A 57 12.27 -22.32 -19.59
N PHE A 58 12.20 -20.98 -19.53
CA PHE A 58 11.93 -20.10 -20.68
C PHE A 58 13.19 -19.45 -21.29
N ILE A 59 14.30 -20.19 -21.31
CA ILE A 59 15.65 -19.72 -21.72
C ILE A 59 15.69 -19.14 -23.15
N THR A 60 14.78 -19.57 -24.03
CA THR A 60 14.83 -19.28 -25.47
C THR A 60 14.06 -18.02 -25.92
N GLY A 61 13.39 -17.30 -25.01
CA GLY A 61 12.43 -16.26 -25.39
C GLY A 61 12.90 -14.81 -25.29
N CYS A 62 13.31 -14.34 -24.11
CA CYS A 62 13.60 -12.92 -23.84
C CYS A 62 14.33 -12.78 -22.50
N SER A 63 15.66 -12.71 -22.51
CA SER A 63 16.51 -12.57 -21.30
C SER A 63 16.02 -11.51 -20.31
N LYS A 64 15.44 -10.41 -20.82
CA LYS A 64 14.91 -9.29 -20.03
C LYS A 64 13.72 -9.69 -19.13
N PHE A 65 12.78 -10.47 -19.65
CA PHE A 65 11.62 -10.90 -18.84
C PHE A 65 11.99 -11.91 -17.76
N ILE A 66 13.05 -12.70 -17.98
CA ILE A 66 13.58 -13.61 -16.96
C ILE A 66 14.27 -12.83 -15.85
N GLU A 67 15.03 -11.78 -16.18
CA GLU A 67 15.62 -10.86 -15.20
C GLU A 67 14.52 -10.20 -14.35
N GLU A 68 13.49 -9.64 -14.99
CA GLU A 68 12.37 -9.00 -14.30
C GLU A 68 11.58 -9.99 -13.44
N ALA A 69 11.26 -11.19 -13.95
CA ALA A 69 10.62 -12.26 -13.18
C ALA A 69 11.45 -12.72 -11.97
N THR A 70 12.78 -12.71 -12.09
CA THR A 70 13.67 -13.00 -10.96
C THR A 70 13.56 -11.92 -9.89
N LYS A 71 13.54 -10.64 -10.28
CA LYS A 71 13.31 -9.52 -9.35
C LYS A 71 11.94 -9.57 -8.70
N HIS A 72 10.90 -9.94 -9.45
CA HIS A 72 9.58 -10.20 -8.89
C HIS A 72 9.59 -11.22 -7.76
N ALA A 73 10.24 -12.37 -7.99
CA ALA A 73 10.33 -13.42 -6.98
C ALA A 73 11.09 -12.94 -5.74
N GLU A 74 12.25 -12.29 -5.90
CA GLU A 74 13.06 -11.75 -4.80
C GLU A 74 12.27 -10.75 -3.93
N PHE A 75 11.52 -9.86 -4.57
CA PHE A 75 10.73 -8.84 -3.89
C PHE A 75 9.49 -9.38 -3.21
N ASN A 76 8.85 -10.41 -3.79
CA ASN A 76 7.76 -11.10 -3.12
C ASN A 76 8.23 -11.78 -1.82
N GLU A 77 9.45 -12.34 -1.79
CA GLU A 77 10.00 -12.87 -0.53
C GLU A 77 10.28 -11.78 0.50
N LEU A 78 10.83 -10.63 0.08
CA LEU A 78 11.00 -9.48 0.97
C LEU A 78 9.67 -9.02 1.57
N LEU A 79 8.59 -9.00 0.80
CA LEU A 79 7.27 -8.65 1.31
C LEU A 79 6.75 -9.66 2.35
N ARG A 80 6.96 -10.97 2.14
CA ARG A 80 6.55 -12.02 3.09
C ARG A 80 7.34 -11.94 4.39
N GLU A 81 8.66 -11.77 4.30
CA GLU A 81 9.52 -11.60 5.47
C GLU A 81 9.17 -10.30 6.22
N GLY A 82 8.95 -9.20 5.49
CA GLY A 82 8.52 -7.93 6.03
C GLY A 82 7.18 -8.01 6.76
N PHE A 83 6.21 -8.78 6.24
CA PHE A 83 4.95 -9.03 6.94
C PHE A 83 5.16 -9.76 8.27
N THR A 84 6.07 -10.73 8.32
CA THR A 84 6.41 -11.47 9.55
C THR A 84 7.00 -10.51 10.60
N HIS A 85 7.89 -9.61 10.20
CA HIS A 85 8.39 -8.56 11.09
C HIS A 85 7.30 -7.58 11.54
N ALA A 86 6.41 -7.14 10.64
CA ALA A 86 5.29 -6.27 10.98
C ALA A 86 4.36 -6.93 12.02
N ALA A 87 4.02 -8.21 11.83
CA ALA A 87 3.20 -8.97 12.78
C ALA A 87 3.87 -9.08 14.16
N ASN A 88 5.18 -9.35 14.19
CA ASN A 88 5.95 -9.40 15.44
C ASN A 88 5.96 -8.04 16.16
N LEU A 89 6.20 -6.94 15.45
CA LEU A 89 6.18 -5.59 16.02
C LEU A 89 4.79 -5.21 16.54
N TYR A 90 3.75 -5.50 15.76
CA TYR A 90 2.36 -5.19 16.12
C TYR A 90 1.91 -5.94 17.37
N THR A 91 2.22 -7.23 17.46
CA THR A 91 1.83 -8.08 18.59
C THR A 91 2.76 -7.95 19.80
N TRP A 92 3.86 -7.20 19.68
CA TRP A 92 4.80 -6.98 20.78
C TRP A 92 4.11 -6.32 21.99
N ARG A 93 4.08 -7.05 23.10
CA ARG A 93 3.67 -6.57 24.44
C ARG A 93 4.89 -6.47 25.34
N CYS A 94 4.87 -5.51 26.25
CA CYS A 94 6.04 -5.16 27.05
C CYS A 94 6.35 -6.24 28.08
N CYS A 95 7.43 -7.00 27.86
CA CYS A 95 7.88 -8.04 28.79
C CYS A 95 8.43 -7.43 30.09
N SER A 96 9.13 -6.29 30.00
CA SER A 96 9.71 -5.60 31.16
C SER A 96 8.69 -5.11 32.19
N ARG A 97 7.41 -4.99 31.82
CA ARG A 97 6.33 -4.71 32.77
C ARG A 97 5.93 -5.92 33.62
N ALA A 98 6.20 -7.14 33.13
CA ALA A 98 5.85 -8.39 33.81
C ALA A 98 7.00 -8.96 34.65
N VAL A 99 8.24 -8.58 34.35
CA VAL A 99 9.44 -9.09 35.02
C VAL A 99 9.72 -8.28 36.31
N PRO A 100 10.05 -8.94 37.44
CA PRO A 100 10.42 -8.24 38.66
C PRO A 100 11.71 -7.44 38.46
N MET A 101 11.70 -6.16 38.84
CA MET A 101 12.86 -5.28 38.72
C MET A 101 13.63 -5.19 40.05
N PRO A 102 14.98 -5.16 40.04
CA PRO A 102 15.75 -4.93 41.25
C PRO A 102 15.40 -3.58 41.88
N ARG A 103 15.09 -3.56 43.18
CA ARG A 103 14.67 -2.35 43.92
C ARG A 103 15.84 -1.53 44.44
N SER A 104 16.97 -2.18 44.75
CA SER A 104 18.19 -1.54 45.22
C SER A 104 19.42 -2.31 44.77
N ASN A 105 20.58 -1.66 44.84
CA ASN A 105 21.85 -2.30 44.48
C ASN A 105 22.23 -3.45 45.44
N ASP A 106 21.80 -3.35 46.70
CA ASP A 106 22.13 -4.28 47.79
C ASP A 106 21.16 -5.47 47.91
N GLN A 107 20.21 -5.59 46.97
CA GLN A 107 19.24 -6.68 46.97
C GLN A 107 19.94 -8.03 46.71
N LEU A 108 19.79 -8.98 47.64
CA LEU A 108 20.47 -10.29 47.63
C LEU A 108 20.23 -11.09 46.34
N ASN A 109 18.99 -11.13 45.85
CA ASN A 109 18.62 -11.87 44.63
C ASN A 109 18.73 -11.04 43.34
N ARG A 110 19.44 -9.91 43.36
CA ARG A 110 19.61 -9.05 42.17
C ARG A 110 20.26 -9.78 40.99
N ALA A 111 21.27 -10.60 41.27
CA ALA A 111 21.97 -11.37 40.23
C ALA A 111 21.03 -12.39 39.56
N GLU A 112 20.28 -13.14 40.38
CA GLU A 112 19.29 -14.12 39.90
C GLU A 112 18.18 -13.44 39.09
N ILE A 113 17.65 -12.30 39.57
CA ILE A 113 16.66 -11.53 38.82
C ILE A 113 17.23 -11.14 37.45
N ASN A 114 18.41 -10.53 37.41
CA ASN A 114 19.05 -10.10 36.15
C ASN A 114 19.29 -11.26 35.19
N GLU A 115 19.72 -12.42 35.70
CA GLU A 115 19.89 -13.63 34.90
C GLU A 115 18.56 -14.07 34.26
N LYS A 116 17.46 -14.05 35.03
CA LYS A 116 16.11 -14.35 34.49
C LYS A 116 15.62 -13.29 33.51
N ILE A 117 15.92 -12.01 33.74
CA ILE A 117 15.62 -10.93 32.79
C ILE A 117 16.29 -11.24 31.44
N VAL A 118 17.59 -11.56 31.46
CA VAL A 118 18.37 -11.88 30.26
C VAL A 118 17.78 -13.11 29.58
N GLN A 119 17.52 -14.19 30.33
CA GLN A 119 16.95 -15.44 29.78
C GLN A 119 15.62 -15.21 29.04
N VAL A 120 14.74 -14.34 29.56
CA VAL A 120 13.43 -14.05 28.96
C VAL A 120 13.54 -13.09 27.77
N LEU A 121 14.36 -12.04 27.89
CA LEU A 121 14.42 -10.96 26.91
C LEU A 121 15.42 -11.22 25.77
N GLU A 122 16.41 -12.10 25.93
CA GLU A 122 17.38 -12.42 24.88
C GLU A 122 16.73 -12.87 23.56
N PRO A 123 15.79 -13.84 23.52
CA PRO A 123 15.17 -14.24 22.25
C PRO A 123 14.36 -13.10 21.61
N GLU A 124 13.77 -12.22 22.42
CA GLU A 124 13.04 -11.05 21.92
C GLU A 124 14.02 -10.01 21.33
N VAL A 125 15.11 -9.69 22.02
CA VAL A 125 16.15 -8.80 21.50
C VAL A 125 16.75 -9.34 20.20
N ARG A 126 16.92 -10.66 20.06
CA ARG A 126 17.35 -11.29 18.81
C ARG A 126 16.36 -11.07 17.66
N LYS A 127 15.05 -11.08 17.91
CA LYS A 127 14.06 -10.72 16.89
C LYS A 127 14.19 -9.25 16.44
N LEU A 128 14.53 -8.34 17.35
CA LEU A 128 14.76 -6.93 17.02
C LEU A 128 16.03 -6.74 16.20
N ASP A 129 17.08 -7.49 16.53
CA ASP A 129 18.33 -7.51 15.79
C ASP A 129 18.11 -8.01 14.35
N ASN A 130 17.43 -9.15 14.20
CA ASN A 130 17.01 -9.67 12.90
C ASN A 130 16.16 -8.64 12.13
N PHE A 131 15.21 -7.97 12.79
CA PHE A 131 14.41 -6.91 12.18
C PHE A 131 15.26 -5.73 11.69
N MET A 132 16.24 -5.28 12.48
CA MET A 132 17.15 -4.20 12.07
C MET A 132 17.93 -4.61 10.80
N HIS A 133 18.52 -5.80 10.80
CA HIS A 133 19.27 -6.31 9.66
C HIS A 133 18.39 -6.46 8.41
N PHE A 134 17.19 -7.04 8.57
CA PHE A 134 16.20 -7.13 7.51
C PHE A 134 15.84 -5.75 6.95
N ALA A 135 15.46 -4.80 7.80
CA ALA A 135 15.00 -3.48 7.36
C ALA A 135 16.10 -2.71 6.61
N LEU A 136 17.35 -2.75 7.10
CA LEU A 136 18.47 -2.10 6.43
C LEU A 136 18.80 -2.78 5.09
N SER A 137 18.88 -4.12 5.07
CA SER A 137 19.16 -4.88 3.84
C SER A 137 18.04 -4.73 2.80
N ALA A 138 16.78 -4.71 3.23
CA ALA A 138 15.64 -4.50 2.34
C ALA A 138 15.67 -3.10 1.70
N VAL A 139 16.04 -2.06 2.47
CA VAL A 139 16.24 -0.71 1.91
C VAL A 139 17.38 -0.69 0.90
N ASP A 140 18.51 -1.36 1.19
CA ASP A 140 19.64 -1.46 0.26
C ASP A 140 19.22 -2.13 -1.06
N ARG A 141 18.62 -3.32 -0.99
CA ARG A 141 18.14 -4.06 -2.18
C ARG A 141 17.11 -3.27 -2.97
N PHE A 142 16.16 -2.61 -2.31
CA PHE A 142 15.19 -1.76 -2.98
C PHE A 142 15.87 -0.62 -3.74
N CYS A 143 16.81 0.07 -3.08
CA CYS A 143 17.52 1.19 -3.69
C CYS A 143 18.43 0.78 -4.86
N GLU A 144 19.04 -0.41 -4.81
CA GLU A 144 19.85 -0.96 -5.91
C GLU A 144 19.01 -1.18 -7.17
N GLU A 145 17.85 -1.82 -7.04
CA GLU A 145 16.94 -2.02 -8.17
C GLU A 145 16.33 -0.70 -8.65
N PHE A 146 15.95 0.17 -7.71
CA PHE A 146 15.46 1.52 -8.04
C PHE A 146 16.51 2.29 -8.84
N HIS A 147 17.79 2.19 -8.47
CA HIS A 147 18.89 2.81 -9.21
C HIS A 147 19.05 2.21 -10.61
N SER A 148 18.95 0.88 -10.74
CA SER A 148 19.01 0.18 -12.03
C SER A 148 17.93 0.68 -12.99
N LEU A 149 16.69 0.79 -12.50
CA LEU A 149 15.54 1.27 -13.30
C LEU A 149 15.63 2.75 -13.67
N CYS A 150 16.34 3.56 -12.88
CA CYS A 150 16.63 4.96 -13.20
C CYS A 150 17.74 5.16 -14.25
N HIS A 151 18.48 4.10 -14.63
CA HIS A 151 19.55 4.21 -15.62
C HIS A 151 19.02 4.70 -16.99
N PRO A 152 19.69 5.64 -17.69
CA PRO A 152 19.17 6.26 -18.91
C PRO A 152 18.74 5.28 -20.01
N GLU A 153 19.47 4.16 -20.16
CA GLU A 153 19.13 3.10 -21.10
C GLU A 153 17.90 2.29 -20.67
N LYS A 154 17.79 1.94 -19.38
CA LYS A 154 16.65 1.20 -18.84
C LYS A 154 15.38 2.07 -18.77
N ARG A 155 15.50 3.38 -18.58
CA ARG A 155 14.38 4.33 -18.58
C ARG A 155 13.67 4.47 -19.93
N LYS A 156 14.37 4.18 -21.03
CA LYS A 156 13.77 4.12 -22.37
C LYS A 156 13.19 2.74 -22.69
N ASP A 157 13.53 1.75 -21.87
CA ASP A 157 13.07 0.39 -22.02
C ASP A 157 11.71 0.21 -21.33
N PHE A 158 11.01 -0.85 -21.70
CA PHE A 158 9.72 -1.18 -21.11
C PHE A 158 9.91 -1.69 -19.68
N VAL A 159 9.10 -1.18 -18.74
CA VAL A 159 8.98 -1.68 -17.37
C VAL A 159 7.54 -2.14 -17.17
N SER A 160 7.33 -3.36 -16.67
CA SER A 160 5.98 -3.86 -16.49
C SER A 160 5.21 -3.11 -15.41
N GLU A 161 3.90 -2.96 -15.59
CA GLU A 161 3.01 -2.40 -14.55
C GLU A 161 3.10 -3.22 -13.26
N SER A 162 3.22 -4.54 -13.38
CA SER A 162 3.38 -5.46 -12.26
C SER A 162 4.59 -5.11 -11.40
N LEU A 163 5.75 -4.81 -12.00
CA LEU A 163 6.95 -4.44 -11.26
C LEU A 163 6.78 -3.10 -10.55
N LEU A 164 6.17 -2.11 -11.23
CA LEU A 164 5.86 -0.82 -10.62
C LEU A 164 4.92 -0.97 -9.41
N LEU A 165 3.88 -1.80 -9.53
CA LEU A 165 2.98 -2.09 -8.41
C LEU A 165 3.71 -2.79 -7.26
N LEU A 166 4.62 -3.72 -7.55
CA LEU A 166 5.43 -4.42 -6.56
C LEU A 166 6.39 -3.48 -5.82
N LEU A 167 7.03 -2.54 -6.54
CA LEU A 167 7.82 -1.47 -5.93
C LEU A 167 6.95 -0.59 -5.02
N GLY A 168 5.72 -0.28 -5.43
CA GLY A 168 4.74 0.41 -4.59
C GLY A 168 4.39 -0.37 -3.31
N GLN A 169 4.23 -1.69 -3.40
CA GLN A 169 3.99 -2.54 -2.24
C GLN A 169 5.18 -2.56 -1.27
N LEU A 170 6.42 -2.59 -1.78
CA LEU A 170 7.64 -2.48 -0.96
C LEU A 170 7.73 -1.13 -0.26
N LEU A 171 7.40 -0.04 -0.96
CA LEU A 171 7.30 1.30 -0.36
C LEU A 171 6.29 1.32 0.81
N ASN A 172 5.12 0.70 0.63
CA ASN A 172 4.13 0.54 1.70
C ASN A 172 4.64 -0.34 2.85
N MET A 173 5.39 -1.41 2.57
CA MET A 173 6.02 -2.25 3.60
C MET A 173 6.97 -1.42 4.47
N PHE A 174 7.85 -0.60 3.90
CA PHE A 174 8.73 0.27 4.67
C PHE A 174 7.96 1.27 5.54
N LEU A 175 6.86 1.82 5.01
CA LEU A 175 5.97 2.71 5.74
C LEU A 175 5.38 2.05 6.99
N VAL A 176 4.87 0.82 6.83
CA VAL A 176 4.28 0.01 7.90
C VAL A 176 5.32 -0.32 8.97
N LEU A 177 6.48 -0.84 8.57
CA LEU A 177 7.54 -1.25 9.50
C LEU A 177 8.06 -0.10 10.34
N ASP A 178 8.28 1.07 9.73
CA ASP A 178 8.80 2.24 10.44
C ASP A 178 7.77 2.79 11.43
N ALA A 179 6.50 2.86 11.03
CA ALA A 179 5.43 3.33 11.90
C ALA A 179 5.20 2.39 13.10
N LEU A 180 5.19 1.07 12.88
CA LEU A 180 5.06 0.07 13.93
C LEU A 180 6.21 0.16 14.93
N LYS A 181 7.45 0.24 14.43
CA LYS A 181 8.66 0.44 15.23
C LYS A 181 8.56 1.71 16.08
N ASP A 182 8.12 2.81 15.50
CA ASP A 182 8.07 4.12 16.15
C ASP A 182 6.99 4.22 17.23
N MET A 183 5.83 3.60 16.99
CA MET A 183 4.70 3.59 17.93
C MET A 183 4.93 2.66 19.14
N LYS A 184 5.74 1.61 18.98
CA LYS A 184 5.92 0.58 20.02
C LYS A 184 6.97 0.96 21.07
N ALA A 185 6.56 1.76 22.05
CA ALA A 185 7.38 2.07 23.23
C ALA A 185 7.84 0.83 24.02
N SER A 186 7.04 -0.25 24.01
CA SER A 186 7.39 -1.53 24.65
C SER A 186 8.74 -2.09 24.19
N ILE A 187 9.06 -1.96 22.90
CA ILE A 187 10.31 -2.44 22.31
C ILE A 187 11.51 -1.70 22.91
N LYS A 188 11.41 -0.36 23.01
CA LYS A 188 12.43 0.49 23.64
C LYS A 188 12.65 0.12 25.11
N ASN A 189 11.55 -0.12 25.83
CA ASN A 189 11.59 -0.47 27.25
C ASN A 189 12.22 -1.85 27.50
N ASP A 190 11.85 -2.84 26.69
CA ASP A 190 12.37 -4.21 26.80
C ASP A 190 13.87 -4.25 26.45
N LEU A 191 14.28 -3.57 25.37
CA LEU A 191 15.69 -3.44 25.01
C LEU A 191 16.51 -2.72 26.09
N SER A 192 15.98 -1.63 26.65
CA SER A 192 16.63 -0.90 27.76
C SER A 192 16.75 -1.75 29.03
N THR A 193 15.74 -2.58 29.32
CA THR A 193 15.73 -3.47 30.48
C THR A 193 16.73 -4.61 30.29
N PHE A 194 16.77 -5.23 29.11
CA PHE A 194 17.78 -6.23 28.76
C PHE A 194 19.20 -5.67 28.90
N ARG A 195 19.47 -4.49 28.36
CA ARG A 195 20.78 -3.83 28.47
C ARG A 195 21.20 -3.60 29.92
N ARG A 196 20.28 -3.20 30.81
CA ARG A 196 20.59 -2.97 32.22
C ARG A 196 20.90 -4.27 32.98
N ALA A 197 20.31 -5.38 32.57
CA ALA A 197 20.53 -6.69 33.17
C ALA A 197 21.77 -7.41 32.59
N SER A 198 22.07 -7.21 31.31
CA SER A 198 23.20 -7.84 30.63
C SER A 198 24.49 -7.05 30.78
N GLN A 199 25.48 -7.64 31.46
CA GLN A 199 26.82 -7.06 31.62
C GLN A 199 27.71 -7.23 30.37
N PHE A 200 27.33 -8.12 29.44
CA PHE A 200 28.12 -8.51 28.25
C PHE A 200 27.60 -7.88 26.94
N PHE A 201 26.79 -6.83 27.02
CA PHE A 201 26.21 -6.18 25.84
C PHE A 201 27.32 -5.59 24.95
N THR A 202 27.44 -6.08 23.71
CA THR A 202 28.58 -5.82 22.80
C THR A 202 28.41 -4.54 21.98
N ASN A 203 29.42 -4.19 21.17
CA ASN A 203 29.38 -3.00 20.30
C ASN A 203 28.31 -3.07 19.21
N ASP A 204 28.05 -4.23 18.61
CA ASP A 204 26.98 -4.40 17.60
C ASP A 204 25.60 -4.08 18.18
N SER A 205 25.43 -4.30 19.48
CA SER A 205 24.20 -3.99 20.18
C SER A 205 23.93 -2.48 20.32
N ASN A 206 24.93 -1.61 20.09
CA ASN A 206 24.73 -0.16 20.03
C ASN A 206 24.01 0.28 18.75
N ASN A 207 24.24 -0.40 17.63
CA ASN A 207 23.55 -0.11 16.37
C ASN A 207 22.03 -0.37 16.52
N LEU A 208 21.68 -1.48 17.17
CA LEU A 208 20.28 -1.81 17.47
C LEU A 208 19.61 -0.76 18.35
N ILE A 209 20.29 -0.30 19.41
CA ILE A 209 19.77 0.76 20.28
C ILE A 209 19.49 2.02 19.46
N TRP A 210 20.46 2.44 18.64
CA TRP A 210 20.34 3.65 17.85
C TRP A 210 19.22 3.54 16.80
N PHE A 211 19.12 2.39 16.13
CA PHE A 211 18.06 2.08 15.17
C PHE A 211 16.68 2.18 15.84
N VAL A 212 16.47 1.50 16.96
CA VAL A 212 15.19 1.50 17.68
C VAL A 212 14.86 2.89 18.23
N ALA A 213 15.85 3.62 18.76
CA ALA A 213 15.65 4.94 19.35
C ALA A 213 15.30 6.02 18.32
N THR A 214 15.91 5.97 17.13
CA THR A 214 15.75 6.98 16.08
C THR A 214 14.36 6.87 15.44
N GLN A 215 13.57 7.93 15.53
CA GLN A 215 12.24 8.00 14.92
C GLN A 215 12.36 8.13 13.40
N ASN A 216 11.46 7.47 12.67
CA ASN A 216 11.37 7.45 11.21
C ASN A 216 12.65 6.98 10.51
N LYS A 217 13.43 6.09 11.15
CA LYS A 217 14.77 5.74 10.67
C LYS A 217 14.75 5.06 9.31
N ILE A 218 13.77 4.17 9.06
CA ILE A 218 13.67 3.43 7.80
C ILE A 218 13.26 4.38 6.67
N LYS A 219 12.22 5.19 6.88
CA LYS A 219 11.74 6.16 5.88
C LYS A 219 12.79 7.23 5.55
N GLN A 220 13.53 7.70 6.55
CA GLN A 220 14.63 8.65 6.35
C GLN A 220 15.78 8.02 5.56
N SER A 221 16.21 6.81 5.92
CA SER A 221 17.25 6.08 5.19
C SER A 221 16.87 5.86 3.72
N LEU A 222 15.62 5.47 3.48
CA LEU A 222 15.09 5.28 2.13
C LEU A 222 15.12 6.59 1.32
N ARG A 223 14.62 7.68 1.91
CA ARG A 223 14.63 9.01 1.26
C ARG A 223 16.03 9.49 0.93
N GLU A 224 16.96 9.42 1.89
CA GLU A 224 18.35 9.85 1.70
C GLU A 224 19.07 9.08 0.59
N ARG A 225 18.72 7.80 0.37
CA ARG A 225 19.32 6.98 -0.67
C ARG A 225 18.67 7.21 -2.03
N ILE A 226 17.34 7.25 -2.09
CA ILE A 226 16.60 7.52 -3.34
C ILE A 226 16.97 8.90 -3.90
N GLN A 227 17.06 9.93 -3.05
CA GLN A 227 17.38 11.29 -3.52
C GLN A 227 18.81 11.44 -4.06
N LYS A 228 19.72 10.49 -3.76
CA LYS A 228 21.08 10.45 -4.35
C LYS A 228 21.08 9.84 -5.75
N ILE A 229 20.02 9.16 -6.15
CA ILE A 229 19.90 8.53 -7.47
C ILE A 229 19.51 9.61 -8.48
N GLU A 230 20.24 9.65 -9.60
CA GLU A 230 19.90 10.54 -10.71
C GLU A 230 18.56 10.14 -11.34
N ALA A 231 17.72 11.13 -11.67
CA ALA A 231 16.40 10.93 -12.27
C ALA A 231 15.41 10.07 -11.44
N HIS A 232 15.60 9.99 -10.12
CA HIS A 232 14.69 9.27 -9.22
C HIS A 232 13.25 9.80 -9.31
N GLU A 233 13.07 11.08 -9.60
CA GLU A 233 11.76 11.72 -9.69
C GLU A 233 10.89 11.19 -10.84
N GLU A 234 11.51 10.66 -11.89
CA GLU A 234 10.80 10.12 -13.05
C GLU A 234 10.20 8.75 -12.72
N LEU A 235 10.97 7.86 -12.10
CA LEU A 235 10.45 6.56 -11.66
C LEU A 235 9.40 6.73 -10.54
N LEU A 236 9.62 7.65 -9.60
CA LEU A 236 8.60 7.98 -8.60
C LEU A 236 7.32 8.53 -9.24
N ALA A 237 7.43 9.32 -10.31
CA ALA A 237 6.26 9.80 -11.06
C ALA A 237 5.50 8.64 -11.75
N ASP A 238 6.19 7.62 -12.26
CA ASP A 238 5.56 6.42 -12.81
C ASP A 238 4.79 5.65 -11.73
N LEU A 239 5.39 5.45 -10.55
CA LEU A 239 4.74 4.82 -9.40
C LEU A 239 3.49 5.58 -8.94
N ILE A 240 3.53 6.91 -8.94
CA ILE A 240 2.37 7.74 -8.62
C ILE A 240 1.29 7.59 -9.69
N ASN A 241 1.66 7.69 -10.97
CA ASN A 241 0.71 7.68 -12.07
C ASN A 241 0.01 6.32 -12.20
N ILE A 242 0.74 5.21 -12.06
CA ILE A 242 0.13 3.86 -12.07
C ILE A 242 -0.79 3.67 -10.86
N SER A 243 -0.38 4.10 -9.67
CA SER A 243 -1.22 4.00 -8.47
C SER A 243 -2.49 4.85 -8.58
N ALA A 244 -2.38 6.05 -9.15
CA ALA A 244 -3.53 6.92 -9.37
C ALA A 244 -4.46 6.37 -10.47
N HIS A 245 -3.91 5.80 -11.54
CA HIS A 245 -4.68 5.12 -12.60
C HIS A 245 -5.46 3.93 -12.04
N PHE A 246 -4.79 3.06 -11.28
CA PHE A 246 -5.41 1.88 -10.68
C PHE A 246 -6.50 2.26 -9.68
N HIS A 247 -6.28 3.31 -8.89
CA HIS A 247 -7.27 3.81 -7.95
C HIS A 247 -8.51 4.37 -8.66
N GLU A 248 -8.35 5.23 -9.66
CA GLU A 248 -9.46 5.87 -10.38
C GLU A 248 -10.30 4.86 -11.19
N ASN A 249 -9.63 3.93 -11.86
CA ASN A 249 -10.29 2.91 -12.68
C ASN A 249 -10.78 1.70 -11.88
N ARG A 250 -10.66 1.73 -10.54
CA ARG A 250 -11.08 0.65 -9.64
C ARG A 250 -10.41 -0.70 -9.97
N MET A 251 -9.14 -0.66 -10.35
CA MET A 251 -8.31 -1.83 -10.66
C MET A 251 -7.76 -2.45 -9.36
N PHE A 252 -8.67 -2.91 -8.49
CA PHE A 252 -8.33 -3.57 -7.23
C PHE A 252 -9.44 -4.55 -6.84
N ILE A 253 -9.09 -5.59 -6.09
CA ILE A 253 -10.04 -6.60 -5.62
C ILE A 253 -10.12 -6.70 -4.10
N SER A 254 -9.19 -6.05 -3.38
CA SER A 254 -9.18 -6.00 -1.93
C SER A 254 -9.10 -4.57 -1.38
N PRO A 255 -9.63 -4.30 -0.18
CA PRO A 255 -9.49 -2.99 0.47
C PRO A 255 -8.03 -2.59 0.66
N ASP A 256 -7.16 -3.54 1.02
CA ASP A 256 -5.74 -3.27 1.23
C ASP A 256 -5.04 -2.76 -0.05
N GLN A 257 -5.37 -3.33 -1.22
CA GLN A 257 -4.88 -2.84 -2.50
C GLN A 257 -5.34 -1.40 -2.75
N ARG A 258 -6.63 -1.12 -2.57
CA ARG A 258 -7.20 0.23 -2.71
C ARG A 258 -6.48 1.25 -1.83
N HIS A 259 -6.26 0.92 -0.56
CA HIS A 259 -5.61 1.80 0.41
C HIS A 259 -4.11 1.94 0.13
N THR A 260 -3.46 0.88 -0.35
CA THR A 260 -2.03 0.89 -0.73
C THR A 260 -1.75 1.90 -1.83
N HIS A 261 -2.59 2.02 -2.86
CA HIS A 261 -2.39 3.03 -3.91
C HIS A 261 -2.32 4.45 -3.34
N ILE A 262 -3.19 4.79 -2.38
CA ILE A 262 -3.21 6.13 -1.76
C ILE A 262 -1.96 6.34 -0.90
N LYS A 263 -1.56 5.32 -0.13
CA LYS A 263 -0.34 5.34 0.69
C LYS A 263 0.90 5.55 -0.17
N VAL A 264 0.99 4.86 -1.32
CA VAL A 264 2.10 4.98 -2.27
C VAL A 264 2.15 6.37 -2.89
N ILE A 265 1.02 6.93 -3.33
CA ILE A 265 0.97 8.30 -3.87
C ILE A 265 1.52 9.29 -2.84
N ALA A 266 1.03 9.24 -1.61
CA ALA A 266 1.48 10.12 -0.53
C ALA A 266 2.97 9.96 -0.23
N PHE A 267 3.44 8.71 -0.13
CA PHE A 267 4.82 8.44 0.24
C PHE A 267 5.81 8.81 -0.88
N CYS A 268 5.47 8.58 -2.15
CA CYS A 268 6.27 9.04 -3.29
C CYS A 268 6.39 10.58 -3.32
N LEU A 269 5.31 11.32 -3.03
CA LEU A 269 5.38 12.78 -2.91
C LEU A 269 6.32 13.22 -1.78
N TYR A 270 6.32 12.52 -0.65
CA TYR A 270 7.26 12.74 0.44
C TYR A 270 8.72 12.45 0.05
N LEU A 271 8.96 11.45 -0.80
CA LEU A 271 10.30 11.12 -1.30
C LEU A 271 10.84 12.15 -2.32
N MET A 272 9.96 12.77 -3.13
CA MET A 272 10.35 13.75 -4.17
C MET A 272 10.62 15.16 -3.65
N ASP A 273 10.06 15.57 -2.51
CA ASP A 273 10.03 16.98 -2.04
C ASP A 273 9.12 17.91 -2.88
N ALA A 274 8.68 19.00 -2.26
CA ALA A 274 7.71 19.93 -2.83
C ALA A 274 8.14 20.68 -4.08
N GLU A 275 9.43 21.00 -4.17
CA GLU A 275 9.99 21.67 -5.33
C GLU A 275 9.94 20.76 -6.56
N VAL A 276 10.28 19.48 -6.39
CA VAL A 276 10.36 18.51 -7.49
C VAL A 276 8.96 18.15 -7.99
N TYR A 277 8.03 17.77 -7.10
CA TYR A 277 6.68 17.42 -7.56
C TYR A 277 5.95 18.62 -8.17
N THR A 278 6.23 19.85 -7.70
CA THR A 278 5.71 21.09 -8.32
C THR A 278 6.23 21.26 -9.74
N ARG A 279 7.53 21.02 -9.97
CA ARG A 279 8.14 21.10 -11.29
C ARG A 279 7.57 20.03 -12.24
N LEU A 280 7.33 18.83 -11.74
CA LEU A 280 6.71 17.75 -12.52
C LEU A 280 5.25 18.06 -12.88
N ASP A 281 4.50 18.69 -11.98
CA ASP A 281 3.13 19.16 -12.25
C ASP A 281 3.11 20.24 -13.35
N GLN A 282 4.04 21.19 -13.31
CA GLN A 282 4.21 22.19 -14.38
C GLN A 282 4.52 21.55 -15.74
N LYS A 283 5.30 20.46 -15.75
CA LYS A 283 5.59 19.65 -16.95
C LYS A 283 4.44 18.73 -17.35
N LYS A 284 3.31 18.73 -16.62
CA LYS A 284 2.19 17.80 -16.78
C LYS A 284 2.58 16.32 -16.67
N ARG A 285 3.71 16.03 -16.01
CA ARG A 285 4.19 14.67 -15.77
C ARG A 285 3.38 13.97 -14.68
N ILE A 286 2.91 14.75 -13.71
CA ILE A 286 1.97 14.36 -12.67
C ILE A 286 0.88 15.43 -12.57
N SER A 287 -0.21 15.16 -11.83
CA SER A 287 -1.29 16.14 -11.63
C SER A 287 -1.63 16.28 -10.15
N ILE A 288 -1.21 17.39 -9.54
CA ILE A 288 -1.50 17.70 -8.13
C ILE A 288 -3.01 17.78 -7.90
N GLN A 289 -3.76 18.40 -8.82
CA GLN A 289 -5.22 18.51 -8.73
C GLN A 289 -5.91 17.15 -8.67
N LYS A 290 -5.39 16.16 -9.41
CA LYS A 290 -5.89 14.79 -9.38
C LYS A 290 -5.62 14.14 -8.02
N PHE A 291 -4.42 14.29 -7.49
CA PHE A 291 -4.08 13.73 -6.18
C PHE A 291 -4.82 14.41 -5.03
N ASP A 292 -5.08 15.72 -5.11
CA ASP A 292 -5.87 16.46 -4.14
C ASP A 292 -7.31 15.91 -4.05
N LYS A 293 -7.91 15.55 -5.19
CA LYS A 293 -9.21 14.85 -5.21
C LYS A 293 -9.14 13.46 -4.58
N ILE A 294 -8.07 12.70 -4.87
CA ILE A 294 -7.88 11.35 -4.31
C ILE A 294 -7.75 11.43 -2.78
N PHE A 295 -6.90 12.30 -2.25
CA PHE A 295 -6.73 12.48 -0.81
C PHE A 295 -7.98 13.00 -0.11
N ASN A 296 -8.73 13.91 -0.75
CA ASN A 296 -10.01 14.36 -0.23
C ASN A 296 -11.08 13.25 -0.26
N SER A 297 -11.01 12.33 -1.23
CA SER A 297 -11.98 11.23 -1.33
C SER A 297 -11.82 10.19 -0.21
N ILE A 298 -10.59 9.96 0.25
CA ILE A 298 -10.25 9.05 1.35
C ILE A 298 -9.16 9.69 2.20
N GLU A 299 -9.58 10.42 3.22
CA GLU A 299 -8.69 11.18 4.10
C GLU A 299 -7.87 10.26 5.02
N VAL A 300 -8.49 9.19 5.53
CA VAL A 300 -7.89 8.26 6.49
C VAL A 300 -7.85 6.86 5.89
N VAL A 301 -6.69 6.22 5.98
CA VAL A 301 -6.50 4.83 5.55
C VAL A 301 -5.89 3.98 6.66
N PRO A 302 -6.27 2.70 6.75
CA PRO A 302 -5.58 1.73 7.59
C PRO A 302 -4.12 1.57 7.19
N LEU A 303 -3.25 1.50 8.19
CA LEU A 303 -1.84 1.18 8.01
C LEU A 303 -1.57 -0.28 8.34
N PHE A 304 -1.82 -0.70 9.58
CA PHE A 304 -1.65 -2.08 10.04
C PHE A 304 -2.43 -2.31 11.34
N GLY A 305 -3.29 -3.34 11.39
CA GLY A 305 -4.15 -3.58 12.53
C GLY A 305 -5.09 -2.39 12.81
N ASP A 306 -5.08 -1.89 14.05
CA ASP A 306 -5.82 -0.69 14.48
C ASP A 306 -5.07 0.62 14.23
N MET A 307 -3.85 0.58 13.69
CA MET A 307 -3.10 1.77 13.31
C MET A 307 -3.61 2.33 11.99
N ASN A 308 -3.91 3.63 11.99
CA ASN A 308 -4.39 4.37 10.83
C ASN A 308 -3.47 5.56 10.56
N ILE A 309 -3.47 6.05 9.33
CA ILE A 309 -2.68 7.22 8.93
C ILE A 309 -3.52 8.18 8.10
N LEU A 310 -3.09 9.44 8.11
CA LEU A 310 -3.53 10.48 7.19
C LEU A 310 -2.51 10.53 6.04
N PRO A 311 -2.77 9.98 4.84
CA PRO A 311 -1.83 10.01 3.73
C PRO A 311 -1.37 11.44 3.41
N PHE A 312 -2.28 12.40 3.48
CA PHE A 312 -1.95 13.80 3.21
C PHE A 312 -0.94 14.41 4.21
N SER A 313 -0.79 13.84 5.41
CA SER A 313 0.22 14.28 6.37
C SER A 313 1.65 14.16 5.84
N PHE A 314 1.92 13.20 4.94
CA PHE A 314 3.22 13.05 4.29
C PHE A 314 3.54 14.22 3.35
N VAL A 315 2.53 14.80 2.71
CA VAL A 315 2.68 15.99 1.85
C VAL A 315 2.98 17.23 2.69
N LYS A 316 2.40 17.33 3.89
CA LYS A 316 2.66 18.41 4.86
C LYS A 316 4.05 18.30 5.52
N GLN A 317 4.71 17.15 5.47
CA GLN A 317 5.98 16.92 6.16
C GLN A 317 7.17 17.57 5.46
N CYS A 318 7.79 18.54 6.14
CA CYS A 318 8.92 19.30 5.64
C CYS A 318 10.29 18.70 5.99
N ARG A 319 11.23 18.80 5.03
CA ARG A 319 12.61 18.27 5.08
C ARG A 319 13.47 18.84 6.22
N ASN A 320 13.28 20.11 6.57
CA ASN A 320 14.08 20.81 7.57
C ASN A 320 13.19 21.72 8.41
N THR A 321 12.95 21.35 9.66
CA THR A 321 12.29 22.24 10.65
C THR A 321 13.03 23.57 10.83
N GLY A 322 14.33 23.64 10.52
CA GLY A 322 15.11 24.88 10.52
C GLY A 322 14.88 25.82 9.33
N GLN A 323 14.34 25.34 8.20
CA GLN A 323 13.98 26.20 7.05
C GLN A 323 12.53 26.69 7.11
N CYS A 324 11.73 26.15 8.03
CA CYS A 324 10.43 26.70 8.39
C CYS A 324 10.57 27.32 9.78
N VAL A 325 11.14 28.52 9.80
CA VAL A 325 11.28 29.31 11.03
C VAL A 325 9.89 29.60 11.56
N LYS A 326 9.48 28.90 12.61
CA LYS A 326 8.27 29.25 13.36
C LYS A 326 8.52 30.64 13.96
N GLY A 327 7.73 31.64 13.56
CA GLY A 327 7.73 32.97 14.19
C GLY A 327 8.19 34.14 13.31
N THR A 328 8.69 33.89 12.09
CA THR A 328 8.77 34.93 11.06
C THR A 328 7.63 34.66 10.06
N GLY A 329 6.89 35.67 9.62
CA GLY A 329 5.78 35.52 8.66
C GLY A 329 6.18 35.05 7.25
N GLN A 330 7.29 34.31 7.13
CA GLN A 330 7.82 33.78 5.88
C GLN A 330 7.21 32.40 5.62
N GLN A 331 6.54 32.27 4.47
CA GLN A 331 5.88 31.04 4.05
C GLN A 331 6.90 29.90 3.91
N CYS A 332 6.60 28.77 4.55
CA CYS A 332 7.42 27.56 4.56
C CYS A 332 7.60 27.05 3.12
N LYS A 333 8.83 27.12 2.57
CA LYS A 333 9.10 26.78 1.15
C LYS A 333 8.84 25.31 0.78
N CYS A 334 8.68 24.44 1.76
CA CYS A 334 8.51 23.00 1.56
C CYS A 334 7.05 22.54 1.51
N TYR A 335 6.07 23.43 1.65
CA TYR A 335 4.66 23.10 1.45
C TYR A 335 3.85 24.36 1.11
N ASP A 336 3.07 24.27 0.03
CA ASP A 336 2.17 25.36 -0.38
C ASP A 336 0.71 24.91 -0.22
N PRO A 337 0.00 25.41 0.80
CA PRO A 337 -1.42 25.11 1.03
C PRO A 337 -2.32 25.45 -0.17
N ALA A 338 -1.97 26.46 -0.96
CA ALA A 338 -2.82 26.94 -2.05
C ALA A 338 -2.97 25.91 -3.19
N LYS A 339 -2.01 24.98 -3.30
CA LYS A 339 -2.05 23.90 -4.30
C LYS A 339 -2.92 22.72 -3.92
N TRP A 340 -3.33 22.65 -2.66
CA TRP A 340 -4.10 21.53 -2.10
C TRP A 340 -5.39 22.03 -1.45
N PRO A 341 -6.26 22.76 -2.17
CA PRO A 341 -7.44 23.39 -1.60
C PRO A 341 -8.41 22.41 -0.93
N LEU A 342 -8.49 21.16 -1.40
CA LEU A 342 -9.40 20.16 -0.84
C LEU A 342 -8.79 19.46 0.39
N SER A 343 -7.53 19.03 0.30
CA SER A 343 -6.92 18.18 1.32
C SER A 343 -6.18 18.94 2.42
N ASN A 344 -5.96 20.25 2.26
CA ASN A 344 -5.20 21.02 3.25
C ASN A 344 -5.90 21.09 4.62
N SER A 345 -7.22 21.21 4.64
CA SER A 345 -8.04 21.15 5.85
C SER A 345 -8.52 19.73 6.12
N GLU A 346 -8.43 19.30 7.37
CA GLU A 346 -9.00 18.03 7.80
C GLU A 346 -10.52 18.10 7.79
N SER A 347 -11.17 17.03 7.33
CA SER A 347 -12.63 16.96 7.21
C SER A 347 -13.26 16.73 8.58
N GLU A 348 -14.32 17.48 8.89
CA GLU A 348 -15.07 17.28 10.14
C GLU A 348 -15.93 16.01 10.15
N LYS A 349 -16.13 15.39 8.98
CA LYS A 349 -16.99 14.23 8.77
C LYS A 349 -16.29 13.19 7.90
N CYS A 350 -16.54 11.93 8.21
CA CYS A 350 -16.14 10.81 7.36
C CYS A 350 -16.77 10.94 5.97
N HIS A 351 -16.01 10.60 4.92
CA HIS A 351 -16.51 10.51 3.54
C HIS A 351 -17.51 9.37 3.35
N VAL A 352 -17.53 8.40 4.27
CA VAL A 352 -18.51 7.32 4.30
C VAL A 352 -19.58 7.62 5.35
N ASP A 353 -20.82 7.81 4.89
CA ASP A 353 -22.00 7.69 5.73
C ASP A 353 -22.61 6.30 5.56
N ILE A 354 -22.27 5.41 6.48
CA ILE A 354 -22.73 4.01 6.43
C ILE A 354 -24.26 3.89 6.49
N VAL A 355 -24.94 4.82 7.16
CA VAL A 355 -26.41 4.80 7.27
C VAL A 355 -27.03 5.13 5.92
N GLN A 356 -26.46 6.09 5.18
CA GLN A 356 -26.91 6.42 3.83
C GLN A 356 -26.52 5.37 2.79
N ARG A 357 -25.41 4.64 2.98
CA ARG A 357 -25.01 3.54 2.08
C ARG A 357 -25.83 2.27 2.27
N LEU A 358 -26.38 2.04 3.45
CA LEU A 358 -27.09 0.79 3.79
C LEU A 358 -28.24 0.41 2.83
N PRO A 359 -29.12 1.33 2.38
CA PRO A 359 -30.14 1.00 1.39
C PRO A 359 -29.55 0.49 0.06
N LEU A 360 -28.49 1.14 -0.43
CA LEU A 360 -27.81 0.74 -1.66
C LEU A 360 -27.15 -0.63 -1.51
N ILE A 361 -26.48 -0.88 -0.37
CA ILE A 361 -25.87 -2.18 -0.07
C ILE A 361 -26.93 -3.29 -0.09
N ARG A 362 -28.10 -3.05 0.53
CA ARG A 362 -29.21 -4.02 0.55
C ARG A 362 -29.77 -4.29 -0.84
N GLN A 363 -29.90 -3.24 -1.67
CA GLN A 363 -30.33 -3.37 -3.05
C GLN A 363 -29.33 -4.23 -3.85
N GLN A 364 -28.06 -3.86 -3.84
CA GLN A 364 -26.99 -4.58 -4.54
C GLN A 364 -26.90 -6.05 -4.10
N HIS A 365 -27.02 -6.30 -2.79
CA HIS A 365 -27.09 -7.66 -2.25
C HIS A 365 -28.28 -8.45 -2.82
N GLY A 366 -29.48 -7.85 -2.86
CA GLY A 366 -30.66 -8.49 -3.43
C GLY A 366 -30.51 -8.82 -4.91
N GLU A 367 -29.99 -7.88 -5.70
CA GLU A 367 -29.71 -8.07 -7.13
C GLU A 367 -28.70 -9.19 -7.36
N PHE A 368 -27.58 -9.18 -6.64
CA PHE A 368 -26.52 -10.18 -6.76
C PHE A 368 -27.00 -11.58 -6.36
N VAL A 369 -27.67 -11.72 -5.20
CA VAL A 369 -28.18 -13.02 -4.73
C VAL A 369 -29.23 -13.59 -5.68
N THR A 370 -30.04 -12.73 -6.31
CA THR A 370 -31.01 -13.16 -7.32
C THR A 370 -30.31 -13.73 -8.55
N GLN A 371 -29.28 -13.04 -9.07
CA GLN A 371 -28.49 -13.53 -10.21
C GLN A 371 -27.74 -14.83 -9.87
N LEU A 372 -27.11 -14.89 -8.69
CA LEU A 372 -26.42 -16.09 -8.22
C LEU A 372 -27.39 -17.28 -8.09
N SER A 373 -28.58 -17.05 -7.54
CA SER A 373 -29.61 -18.08 -7.40
C SER A 373 -30.12 -18.56 -8.76
N ARG A 374 -30.30 -17.64 -9.73
CA ARG A 374 -30.67 -18.00 -11.11
C ARG A 374 -29.66 -18.97 -11.72
N ILE A 375 -28.38 -18.57 -11.77
CA ILE A 375 -27.32 -19.38 -12.37
C ILE A 375 -27.17 -20.72 -11.63
N ARG A 376 -27.24 -20.72 -10.30
CA ARG A 376 -27.20 -21.96 -9.51
C ARG A 376 -28.34 -22.90 -9.85
N ASN A 377 -29.56 -22.38 -9.98
CA ASN A 377 -30.73 -23.19 -10.32
C ASN A 377 -30.64 -23.74 -11.74
N GLU A 378 -30.17 -22.94 -12.69
CA GLU A 378 -29.91 -23.40 -14.06
C GLU A 378 -28.92 -24.58 -14.06
N ILE A 379 -27.77 -24.44 -13.39
CA ILE A 379 -26.78 -25.53 -13.28
C ILE A 379 -27.41 -26.78 -12.63
N SER A 380 -28.17 -26.61 -11.55
CA SER A 380 -28.79 -27.73 -10.83
C SER A 380 -29.88 -28.46 -11.62
N VAL A 381 -30.66 -27.74 -12.44
CA VAL A 381 -31.75 -28.31 -13.25
C VAL A 381 -31.19 -29.01 -14.48
N TYR A 382 -30.18 -28.42 -15.12
CA TYR A 382 -29.70 -28.94 -16.40
C TYR A 382 -28.74 -30.13 -16.29
N ASN A 383 -28.21 -30.45 -15.10
CA ASN A 383 -27.43 -31.67 -14.78
C ASN A 383 -26.56 -32.16 -15.97
N ARG A 384 -25.84 -31.22 -16.61
CA ARG A 384 -25.29 -31.43 -17.95
C ARG A 384 -24.07 -32.34 -17.85
N ILE A 385 -24.13 -33.45 -18.57
CA ILE A 385 -22.99 -34.34 -18.80
C ILE A 385 -22.17 -33.73 -19.94
N GLY A 386 -21.14 -32.94 -19.61
CA GLY A 386 -20.21 -32.34 -20.59
C GLY A 386 -19.60 -31.02 -20.11
N PRO A 387 -18.54 -30.53 -20.78
CA PRO A 387 -17.93 -29.22 -20.45
C PRO A 387 -18.88 -28.05 -20.75
N SER A 388 -18.91 -27.05 -19.87
CA SER A 388 -19.68 -25.81 -20.03
C SER A 388 -19.24 -25.02 -21.26
N ASN A 389 -20.16 -24.30 -21.90
CA ASN A 389 -19.81 -23.46 -23.05
C ASN A 389 -19.11 -22.15 -22.63
N ASP A 390 -18.39 -21.51 -23.55
CA ASP A 390 -17.63 -20.28 -23.27
C ASP A 390 -18.49 -19.11 -22.77
N GLY A 391 -19.75 -19.02 -23.22
CA GLY A 391 -20.70 -18.00 -22.78
C GLY A 391 -21.09 -18.18 -21.30
N GLU A 392 -21.41 -19.40 -20.91
CA GLU A 392 -21.71 -19.80 -19.53
C GLU A 392 -20.49 -19.57 -18.63
N ASN A 393 -19.29 -19.97 -19.10
CA ASN A 393 -18.04 -19.73 -18.37
C ASN A 393 -17.78 -18.24 -18.16
N ARG A 394 -18.02 -17.41 -19.19
CA ARG A 394 -17.89 -15.95 -19.09
C ARG A 394 -18.91 -15.34 -18.12
N GLU A 395 -20.15 -15.81 -18.14
CA GLU A 395 -21.19 -15.34 -17.22
C GLU A 395 -20.85 -15.70 -15.77
N MET A 396 -20.39 -16.93 -15.52
CA MET A 396 -19.92 -17.36 -14.20
C MET A 396 -18.70 -16.56 -13.72
N ALA A 397 -17.72 -16.31 -14.60
CA ALA A 397 -16.55 -15.50 -14.28
C ALA A 397 -16.93 -14.05 -13.95
N HIS A 398 -17.86 -13.45 -14.72
CA HIS A 398 -18.36 -12.11 -14.45
C HIS A 398 -19.12 -12.04 -13.12
N LEU A 399 -19.96 -13.03 -12.83
CA LEU A 399 -20.67 -13.10 -11.55
C LEU A 399 -19.69 -13.23 -10.37
N ALA A 400 -18.68 -14.09 -10.48
CA ALA A 400 -17.65 -14.25 -9.46
C ALA A 400 -16.88 -12.94 -9.22
N LEU A 401 -16.44 -12.27 -10.30
CA LEU A 401 -15.75 -10.99 -10.22
C LEU A 401 -16.64 -9.91 -9.59
N SER A 402 -17.89 -9.80 -10.02
CA SER A 402 -18.86 -8.85 -9.47
C SER A 402 -19.09 -9.06 -7.98
N GLY A 403 -19.19 -10.33 -7.54
CA GLY A 403 -19.34 -10.67 -6.12
C GLY A 403 -18.13 -10.23 -5.29
N LEU A 404 -16.91 -10.49 -5.77
CA LEU A 404 -15.68 -10.04 -5.13
C LEU A 404 -15.59 -8.51 -5.06
N GLN A 405 -15.97 -7.81 -6.12
CA GLN A 405 -15.99 -6.34 -6.17
C GLN A 405 -17.02 -5.74 -5.19
N LEU A 406 -18.21 -6.33 -5.08
CA LEU A 406 -19.23 -5.91 -4.11
C LEU A 406 -18.74 -6.11 -2.67
N LEU A 407 -18.18 -7.28 -2.36
CA LEU A 407 -17.60 -7.56 -1.04
C LEU A 407 -16.47 -6.58 -0.72
N CYS A 408 -15.59 -6.30 -1.68
CA CYS A 408 -14.52 -5.32 -1.52
C CYS A 408 -15.09 -3.93 -1.23
N ALA A 409 -16.08 -3.47 -1.98
CA ALA A 409 -16.70 -2.17 -1.80
C ALA A 409 -17.35 -2.03 -0.41
N TRP A 410 -18.17 -2.99 0.01
CA TRP A 410 -18.83 -2.95 1.31
C TRP A 410 -17.82 -3.05 2.46
N THR A 411 -16.76 -3.84 2.30
CA THR A 411 -15.68 -3.93 3.29
C THR A 411 -14.93 -2.61 3.40
N CYS A 412 -14.63 -1.95 2.28
CA CYS A 412 -14.03 -0.61 2.28
C CYS A 412 -14.91 0.38 3.05
N ASP A 413 -16.22 0.40 2.83
CA ASP A 413 -17.14 1.30 3.51
C ASP A 413 -17.04 1.17 5.04
N VAL A 414 -17.02 -0.06 5.54
CA VAL A 414 -16.91 -0.36 6.98
C VAL A 414 -15.53 0.01 7.50
N VAL A 415 -14.47 -0.46 6.85
CA VAL A 415 -13.08 -0.26 7.28
C VAL A 415 -12.70 1.22 7.27
N GLU A 416 -13.07 1.96 6.22
CA GLU A 416 -12.82 3.41 6.11
C GLU A 416 -13.59 4.19 7.19
N THR A 417 -14.84 3.79 7.49
CA THR A 417 -15.63 4.38 8.58
C THR A 417 -14.95 4.17 9.93
N VAL A 418 -14.48 2.95 10.21
CA VAL A 418 -13.78 2.61 11.47
C VAL A 418 -12.45 3.34 11.56
N ALA A 419 -11.66 3.34 10.50
CA ALA A 419 -10.36 4.00 10.45
C ALA A 419 -10.49 5.51 10.72
N TRP A 420 -11.44 6.18 10.07
CA TRP A 420 -11.70 7.60 10.27
C TRP A 420 -12.12 7.89 11.72
N LYS A 421 -12.97 7.05 12.30
CA LYS A 421 -13.43 7.16 13.69
C LYS A 421 -12.31 6.99 14.72
N LEU A 422 -11.37 6.08 14.48
CA LEU A 422 -10.22 5.86 15.38
C LEU A 422 -9.26 7.05 15.39
N LEU A 423 -9.11 7.78 14.28
CA LEU A 423 -8.31 9.02 14.24
C LEU A 423 -9.10 10.27 14.67
N ASN A 424 -10.43 10.22 14.63
CA ASN A 424 -11.31 11.34 14.99
C ASN A 424 -12.23 10.97 16.17
N PRO A 425 -11.66 10.69 17.36
CA PRO A 425 -12.44 10.26 18.50
C PRO A 425 -13.33 11.42 18.99
N THR A 426 -14.50 11.09 19.55
CA THR A 426 -15.45 12.13 19.99
C THR A 426 -14.98 12.83 21.26
N ASN A 427 -15.62 13.94 21.61
CA ASN A 427 -15.41 14.61 22.89
C ASN A 427 -16.75 15.11 23.43
N GLN A 428 -16.77 15.58 24.69
CA GLN A 428 -17.98 16.10 25.33
C GLN A 428 -18.64 17.25 24.53
N ARG A 429 -17.84 18.05 23.81
CA ARG A 429 -18.35 19.13 22.94
C ARG A 429 -19.16 18.61 21.76
N ARG A 430 -18.74 17.48 21.18
CA ARG A 430 -19.39 16.83 20.01
C ARG A 430 -20.48 15.85 20.44
N ASN A 431 -20.34 15.22 21.61
CA ASN A 431 -21.31 14.31 22.19
C ASN A 431 -21.46 14.56 23.71
N PRO A 432 -22.59 15.16 24.16
CA PRO A 432 -22.85 15.41 25.58
C PRO A 432 -22.87 14.15 26.46
N GLU A 433 -23.08 12.97 25.88
CA GLU A 433 -23.06 11.68 26.61
C GLU A 433 -21.63 11.13 26.81
N CYS A 434 -20.61 11.77 26.23
CA CYS A 434 -19.22 11.36 26.40
C CYS A 434 -18.66 11.88 27.74
N PRO A 435 -18.23 11.01 28.67
CA PRO A 435 -17.59 11.43 29.91
C PRO A 435 -16.25 12.14 29.63
N ASP A 436 -15.91 13.14 30.45
CA ASP A 436 -14.64 13.90 30.32
C ASP A 436 -13.40 13.08 30.69
N ASN A 437 -13.60 12.03 31.50
CA ASN A 437 -12.53 11.12 31.96
C ASN A 437 -12.42 9.85 31.12
N ALA A 438 -13.22 9.70 30.05
CA ALA A 438 -13.14 8.52 29.20
C ALA A 438 -11.76 8.46 28.52
N GLU A 439 -11.19 7.26 28.41
CA GLU A 439 -9.93 7.09 27.68
C GLU A 439 -10.14 7.31 26.17
N THR A 440 -9.08 7.68 25.44
CA THR A 440 -9.17 7.99 24.00
C THR A 440 -9.71 6.83 23.16
N TYR A 441 -9.48 5.57 23.60
CA TYR A 441 -10.03 4.38 22.95
C TYR A 441 -11.49 4.10 23.36
N GLU A 442 -11.92 4.58 24.53
CA GLU A 442 -13.29 4.48 25.02
C GLU A 442 -14.19 5.59 24.46
N TRP A 443 -13.62 6.68 23.95
CA TRP A 443 -14.38 7.76 23.30
C TRP A 443 -15.23 7.14 22.21
N PRO A 444 -16.58 7.16 22.36
CA PRO A 444 -17.43 6.47 21.42
C PRO A 444 -17.17 7.06 20.03
N PRO A 445 -17.06 6.23 18.99
CA PRO A 445 -16.88 6.72 17.63
C PRO A 445 -17.93 7.81 17.35
N SER A 446 -17.49 8.96 16.86
CA SER A 446 -18.18 10.27 16.83
C SER A 446 -19.55 10.34 16.15
N THR A 447 -20.12 9.21 15.75
CA THR A 447 -21.48 9.06 15.22
C THR A 447 -22.18 7.84 15.82
N THR A 448 -22.33 7.79 17.15
CA THR A 448 -23.48 7.05 17.71
C THR A 448 -24.72 7.90 17.46
N THR A 449 -25.14 7.95 16.20
CA THR A 449 -26.40 8.57 15.78
C THR A 449 -27.50 7.88 16.57
N ARG A 450 -28.26 8.67 17.36
CA ARG A 450 -29.44 8.25 18.12
C ARG A 450 -30.13 7.03 17.49
N ALA A 451 -29.88 5.84 18.04
CA ALA A 451 -30.92 4.83 18.08
C ALA A 451 -31.99 5.42 18.99
N ARG A 452 -32.98 6.11 18.41
CA ARG A 452 -34.20 6.48 19.13
C ARG A 452 -34.69 5.19 19.79
N LYS A 453 -34.52 5.09 21.12
CA LYS A 453 -35.36 4.23 21.95
C LYS A 453 -36.79 4.65 21.63
N LYS A 454 -37.46 3.91 20.74
CA LYS A 454 -38.91 3.81 20.80
C LYS A 454 -39.17 3.17 22.16
N GLN A 455 -39.49 4.01 23.15
CA GLN A 455 -40.20 3.52 24.32
C GLN A 455 -41.60 3.08 23.86
N PRO A 456 -42.14 2.00 24.47
CA PRO A 456 -43.43 1.42 24.09
C PRO A 456 -44.60 2.39 24.26
#